data_AF-A0AAD7JEW5-F1
#
_entry.id   AF-A0AAD7JEW5-F1
#
_cell.length_a   1.000
_cell.length_b   1.000
_cell.length_c   1.000
_cell.angle_alpha   90.00
_cell.angle_beta   90.00
_cell.angle_gamma   90.00
#
_symmetry.space_group_name_H-M   'P 1'
#
loop_
_entity.id
_entity.type
_entity.pdbx_description
1 polymer ?
#
loop_
_entity_poly.entity_id
_entity_poly.type
_entity_poly.pdbx_seq_one_letter_code
_entity_poly.pdbx_strand_id
1 'polypeptide(L)'
;MDVDSQPNELQRIQDLWLEDGNIVIQAETSNQFRVYRGVLAARSPVFRDMFSFPQPPDPELVDGCPLVSLPDPAPHVTVFLRAIFDSSFFGAFSAPTEYSIIVGCLRLSHKYEVDYLRRRALVHLSSGY
;
A
#
# COMPACT_ATOMS: atom_id res chain seq x y z
N MET A 1 -6.97 -5.84 -34.75
CA MET A 1 -7.12 -7.08 -33.97
C MET A 1 -7.11 -6.64 -32.53
N ASP A 2 -8.31 -6.39 -32.03
CA ASP A 2 -8.59 -5.86 -30.70
C ASP A 2 -8.17 -6.91 -29.67
N VAL A 3 -7.12 -6.60 -28.90
CA VAL A 3 -6.68 -7.46 -27.80
C VAL A 3 -7.66 -7.23 -26.66
N ASP A 4 -8.54 -8.22 -26.55
CA ASP A 4 -9.44 -8.53 -25.45
C ASP A 4 -8.83 -8.11 -24.10
N SER A 5 -9.24 -6.93 -23.62
CA SER A 5 -8.93 -6.45 -22.29
C SER A 5 -9.88 -7.17 -21.34
N GLN A 6 -9.47 -8.34 -20.85
CA GLN A 6 -10.20 -8.97 -19.75
C GLN A 6 -10.33 -7.95 -18.62
N PRO A 7 -11.54 -7.73 -18.07
CA PRO A 7 -11.68 -6.88 -16.91
C PRO A 7 -10.86 -7.56 -15.81
N ASN A 8 -9.75 -6.93 -15.39
CA ASN A 8 -9.03 -7.35 -14.20
C ASN A 8 -10.07 -7.38 -13.08
N GLU A 9 -10.40 -8.57 -12.59
CA GLU A 9 -11.38 -8.74 -11.53
C GLU A 9 -10.80 -8.07 -10.27
N LEU A 10 -11.51 -7.06 -9.76
CA LEU A 10 -11.09 -6.34 -8.57
C LEU A 10 -11.13 -7.30 -7.37
N GLN A 11 -9.97 -7.58 -6.80
CA GLN A 11 -9.77 -8.46 -5.67
C GLN A 11 -9.64 -7.65 -4.38
N ARG A 12 -10.50 -7.94 -3.40
CA ARG A 12 -10.38 -7.43 -2.03
C ARG A 12 -9.35 -8.27 -1.27
N ILE A 13 -8.30 -7.62 -0.76
CA ILE A 13 -7.25 -8.29 0.00
C ILE A 13 -7.68 -8.40 1.46
N GLN A 14 -8.16 -9.59 1.83
CA GLN A 14 -8.80 -9.86 3.13
C GLN A 14 -7.93 -9.46 4.33
N ASP A 15 -6.63 -9.74 4.30
CA ASP A 15 -5.70 -9.41 5.40
C ASP A 15 -5.52 -7.89 5.62
N LEU A 16 -5.94 -7.09 4.66
CA LEU A 16 -5.89 -5.63 4.68
C LEU A 16 -7.29 -5.04 4.43
N TRP A 17 -8.34 -5.82 4.73
CA TRP A 17 -9.73 -5.39 4.66
C TRP A 17 -10.28 -5.20 6.07
N LEU A 18 -9.98 -4.04 6.66
CA LEU A 18 -10.39 -3.68 8.01
C LEU A 18 -11.87 -3.30 8.02
N GLU A 19 -12.65 -3.93 8.89
CA GLU A 19 -14.11 -3.77 8.98
C GLU A 19 -14.53 -2.32 9.29
N ASP A 20 -13.74 -1.61 10.09
CA ASP A 20 -13.90 -0.21 10.48
C ASP A 20 -12.94 0.73 9.71
N GLY A 21 -12.28 0.23 8.67
CA GLY A 21 -11.45 1.04 7.79
C GLY A 21 -12.27 2.16 7.14
N ASN A 22 -11.66 3.32 6.98
CA ASN A 22 -12.31 4.56 6.57
C ASN A 22 -11.81 5.13 5.24
N ILE A 23 -10.98 4.36 4.53
CA ILE A 23 -10.51 4.65 3.18
C ILE A 23 -10.26 3.33 2.46
N VAL A 24 -10.55 3.29 1.15
CA VAL A 24 -10.17 2.18 0.28
C VAL A 24 -9.02 2.63 -0.60
N ILE A 25 -7.93 1.89 -0.58
CA ILE A 25 -6.81 2.04 -1.50
C ILE A 25 -6.98 1.02 -2.61
N GLN A 26 -6.87 1.45 -3.86
CA GLN A 26 -6.75 0.55 -5.00
C GLN A 26 -5.33 0.61 -5.55
N ALA A 27 -4.73 -0.55 -5.81
CA ALA A 27 -3.47 -0.64 -6.52
C ALA A 27 -3.74 -1.02 -7.98
N GLU A 28 -3.32 -0.15 -8.90
CA GLU A 28 -3.59 -0.26 -10.33
C GLU A 28 -5.09 -0.52 -10.61
N THR A 29 -5.41 -1.67 -11.21
CA THR A 29 -6.76 -2.06 -11.62
C THR A 29 -7.21 -3.38 -10.99
N SER A 30 -6.45 -3.94 -10.04
CA SER A 30 -6.67 -5.32 -9.57
C SER A 30 -6.90 -5.45 -8.07
N ASN A 31 -6.16 -4.76 -7.18
CA ASN A 31 -6.26 -5.04 -5.74
C ASN A 31 -6.84 -3.86 -4.96
N GLN A 32 -7.79 -4.14 -4.06
CA GLN A 32 -8.36 -3.17 -3.13
C GLN A 32 -8.07 -3.53 -1.68
N PHE A 33 -7.82 -2.50 -0.87
CA PHE A 33 -7.47 -2.59 0.54
C PHE A 33 -8.31 -1.59 1.32
N ARG A 34 -8.99 -2.03 2.38
CA ARG A 34 -9.77 -1.14 3.24
C ARG A 34 -9.01 -0.91 4.54
N VAL A 35 -8.48 0.30 4.72
CA VAL A 35 -7.50 0.58 5.78
C VAL A 35 -7.82 1.89 6.50
N TYR A 36 -6.97 2.31 7.45
CA TYR A 36 -7.14 3.58 8.16
C TYR A 36 -6.33 4.71 7.51
N ARG A 37 -7.04 5.73 7.05
CA ARG A 37 -6.48 6.98 6.52
C ARG A 37 -5.51 7.65 7.49
N GLY A 38 -5.87 7.67 8.78
CA GLY A 38 -5.05 8.29 9.83
C GLY A 38 -3.69 7.63 10.02
N VAL A 39 -3.63 6.30 9.92
CA VAL A 39 -2.37 5.55 10.03
C VAL A 39 -1.46 5.86 8.85
N LEU A 40 -2.00 5.86 7.63
CA LEU A 40 -1.23 6.23 6.43
C LEU A 40 -0.70 7.66 6.53
N ALA A 41 -1.55 8.64 6.87
CA ALA A 41 -1.14 10.04 7.02
C ALA A 41 -0.11 10.26 8.15
N ALA A 42 -0.19 9.49 9.23
CA ALA A 42 0.77 9.59 10.34
C ALA A 42 2.15 9.03 9.97
N ARG A 43 2.21 8.04 9.06
CA ARG A 43 3.46 7.36 8.66
C ARG A 43 4.07 7.89 7.38
N SER A 44 3.31 8.63 6.58
CA SER A 44 3.70 9.14 5.27
C SER A 44 3.26 10.59 5.09
N PRO A 45 4.21 11.53 5.00
CA PRO A 45 3.94 12.91 4.58
C PRO A 45 3.18 12.97 3.25
N VAL A 46 3.56 12.14 2.28
CA VAL A 46 2.93 12.10 0.96
C VAL A 46 1.44 11.72 1.05
N PHE A 47 1.08 10.70 1.84
CA PHE A 47 -0.33 10.37 2.05
C PHE A 47 -1.07 11.46 2.84
N ARG A 48 -0.43 12.06 3.84
CA ARG A 48 -1.03 13.17 4.60
C ARG A 48 -1.41 14.32 3.68
N ASP A 49 -0.48 14.72 2.83
CA ASP A 49 -0.66 15.83 1.90
C ASP A 49 -1.69 15.45 0.82
N MET A 50 -1.60 14.24 0.25
CA MET A 50 -2.58 13.68 -0.69
C MET A 50 -4.01 13.74 -0.14
N PHE A 51 -4.21 13.36 1.11
CA PHE A 51 -5.55 13.37 1.70
C PHE A 51 -6.00 14.76 2.20
N SER A 52 -5.10 15.75 2.24
CA SER A 52 -5.42 17.12 2.64
C SER A 52 -6.08 17.93 1.51
N PHE A 53 -5.91 17.48 0.26
CA PHE A 53 -6.52 18.15 -0.89
C PHE A 53 -8.05 18.03 -0.87
N PRO A 54 -8.77 19.07 -1.32
CA PRO A 54 -10.20 19.00 -1.50
C PRO A 54 -10.56 17.82 -2.39
N GLN A 55 -11.46 16.96 -1.93
CA GLN A 55 -11.98 15.87 -2.75
C GLN A 55 -12.89 16.44 -3.85
N PRO A 56 -12.96 15.78 -5.02
CA PRO A 56 -13.94 16.15 -6.03
C PRO A 56 -15.36 16.09 -5.46
N PRO A 57 -16.31 16.85 -6.02
CA PRO A 57 -17.68 16.92 -5.51
C PRO A 57 -18.42 15.57 -5.56
N ASP A 58 -17.97 14.65 -6.42
CA ASP A 58 -18.48 13.28 -6.51
C ASP A 58 -17.31 12.30 -6.40
N PRO A 59 -16.86 11.98 -5.17
CA PRO A 59 -15.76 11.04 -4.98
C PRO A 59 -16.21 9.62 -5.27
N GLU A 60 -15.35 8.83 -5.89
CA GLU A 60 -15.61 7.40 -6.04
C GLU A 60 -15.61 6.73 -4.66
N LEU A 61 -16.68 5.97 -4.38
CA LEU A 61 -16.88 5.30 -3.10
C LEU A 61 -16.92 3.79 -3.27
N VAL A 62 -16.26 3.07 -2.37
CA VAL A 62 -16.33 1.62 -2.24
C VAL A 62 -16.78 1.29 -0.82
N ASP A 63 -17.89 0.58 -0.68
CA ASP A 63 -18.53 0.26 0.62
C ASP A 63 -18.71 1.52 1.51
N GLY A 64 -19.06 2.66 0.89
CA GLY A 64 -19.27 3.94 1.58
C GLY A 64 -17.98 4.67 2.00
N CYS A 65 -16.81 4.13 1.67
CA CYS A 65 -15.50 4.74 1.95
C CYS A 65 -14.91 5.38 0.68
N PRO A 66 -14.19 6.52 0.80
CA PRO A 66 -13.52 7.14 -0.34
C PRO A 66 -12.47 6.20 -0.93
N LEU A 67 -12.47 6.07 -2.26
CA LEU A 67 -11.49 5.32 -3.02
C LEU A 67 -10.31 6.21 -3.41
N VAL A 68 -9.09 5.72 -3.19
CA VAL A 68 -7.86 6.34 -3.70
C VAL A 68 -7.09 5.32 -4.51
N SER A 69 -6.92 5.60 -5.80
CA SER A 69 -6.14 4.75 -6.71
C SER A 69 -4.67 5.14 -6.69
N LEU A 70 -3.80 4.15 -6.46
CA LEU A 70 -2.36 4.29 -6.57
C LEU A 70 -1.89 3.70 -7.90
N PRO A 71 -1.01 4.39 -8.62
CA PRO A 71 -0.47 3.90 -9.89
C PRO A 71 0.62 2.83 -9.70
N ASP A 72 0.76 2.28 -8.50
CA ASP A 72 1.84 1.36 -8.12
C ASP A 72 1.40 -0.10 -8.23
N PRO A 73 2.31 -1.02 -8.59
CA PRO A 73 1.99 -2.42 -8.76
C PRO A 73 1.32 -3.03 -7.54
N ALA A 74 0.21 -3.73 -7.77
CA ALA A 74 -0.53 -4.47 -6.75
C ALA A 74 0.33 -5.30 -5.77
N PRO A 75 1.32 -6.10 -6.23
CA PRO A 75 2.18 -6.85 -5.30
C PRO A 75 3.03 -5.94 -4.40
N HIS A 76 3.53 -4.82 -4.91
CA HIS A 76 4.32 -3.87 -4.11
C HIS A 76 3.46 -3.15 -3.08
N VAL A 77 2.27 -2.69 -3.47
CA VAL A 77 1.33 -2.01 -2.56
C VAL A 77 0.89 -2.96 -1.45
N THR A 78 0.64 -4.24 -1.78
CA THR A 78 0.25 -5.26 -0.80
C THR A 78 1.30 -5.42 0.29
N VAL A 79 2.57 -5.64 -0.07
CA VAL A 79 3.64 -5.83 0.92
C VAL A 79 3.94 -4.56 1.71
N PHE A 80 3.83 -3.40 1.06
CA PHE A 80 4.02 -2.10 1.70
C PHE A 80 2.94 -1.79 2.73
N LEU A 81 1.66 -1.98 2.39
CA LEU A 81 0.55 -1.78 3.32
C LEU A 81 0.60 -2.81 4.46
N ARG A 82 0.91 -4.08 4.17
CA ARG A 82 1.16 -5.07 5.23
C ARG A 82 2.26 -4.62 6.18
N ALA A 83 3.38 -4.08 5.69
CA ALA A 83 4.46 -3.58 6.54
C ALA A 83 4.10 -2.32 7.36
N ILE A 84 3.05 -1.59 6.98
CA ILE A 84 2.52 -0.45 7.74
C ILE A 84 1.58 -0.90 8.86
N PHE A 85 0.64 -1.78 8.53
CA PHE A 85 -0.44 -2.18 9.44
C PHE A 85 -0.07 -3.37 10.33
N ASP A 86 0.82 -4.24 9.87
CA ASP A 86 1.35 -5.36 10.62
C ASP A 86 2.86 -5.20 10.85
N SER A 87 3.21 -4.78 12.07
CA SER A 87 4.60 -4.62 12.47
C SER A 87 5.40 -5.93 12.52
N SER A 88 4.71 -7.09 12.58
CA SER A 88 5.33 -8.42 12.58
C SER A 88 5.66 -8.92 11.17
N PHE A 89 4.90 -8.48 10.15
CA PHE A 89 5.09 -8.86 8.75
C PHE A 89 6.47 -8.50 8.21
N PHE A 90 6.92 -7.27 8.48
CA PHE A 90 8.24 -6.80 8.08
C PHE A 90 9.14 -6.67 9.31
N GLY A 91 9.41 -7.80 9.94
CA GLY A 91 10.13 -7.92 11.21
C GLY A 91 11.59 -7.42 11.18
N ALA A 92 12.24 -7.50 12.33
CA ALA A 92 13.65 -7.17 12.47
C ALA A 92 14.53 -8.12 11.61
N PHE A 93 15.73 -7.64 11.30
CA PHE A 93 16.74 -8.15 10.38
C PHE A 93 17.01 -9.69 10.38
N SER A 94 16.64 -10.44 11.42
CA SER A 94 16.84 -11.89 11.47
C SER A 94 15.73 -12.73 10.82
N ALA A 95 14.64 -12.13 10.35
CA ALA A 95 13.55 -12.86 9.70
C ALA A 95 13.87 -13.12 8.22
N PRO A 96 13.81 -14.38 7.73
CA PRO A 96 13.91 -14.68 6.30
C PRO A 96 12.86 -13.87 5.53
N THR A 97 13.31 -12.93 4.70
CA THR A 97 12.43 -12.04 3.96
C THR A 97 12.74 -12.16 2.47
N GLU A 98 11.72 -12.35 1.64
CA GLU A 98 11.90 -12.48 0.20
C GLU A 98 12.39 -11.15 -0.42
N TYR A 99 13.24 -11.26 -1.44
CA TYR A 99 13.77 -10.10 -2.16
C TYR A 99 12.67 -9.21 -2.75
N SER A 100 11.58 -9.81 -3.25
CA SER A 100 10.38 -9.12 -3.77
C SER A 100 9.74 -8.20 -2.72
N ILE A 101 9.64 -8.66 -1.47
CA ILE A 101 9.11 -7.90 -0.33
C ILE A 101 10.02 -6.72 -0.01
N ILE A 102 11.34 -6.96 0.05
CA ILE A 102 12.34 -5.92 0.33
C ILE A 102 12.26 -4.82 -0.74
N VAL A 103 12.25 -5.19 -2.02
CA VAL A 103 12.19 -4.24 -3.15
C VAL A 103 10.86 -3.47 -3.16
N GLY A 104 9.73 -4.14 -2.96
CA GLY A 104 8.42 -3.49 -2.89
C GLY A 104 8.34 -2.48 -1.75
N CYS A 105 8.77 -2.88 -0.56
CA CYS A 105 8.84 -2.00 0.60
C CYS A 105 9.81 -0.84 0.38
N LEU A 106 11.01 -1.08 -0.16
CA LEU A 106 12.01 -0.04 -0.40
C LEU A 106 11.51 1.00 -1.41
N ARG A 107 10.95 0.55 -2.53
CA ARG A 107 10.43 1.44 -3.59
C ARG A 107 9.30 2.32 -3.06
N LEU A 108 8.29 1.72 -2.43
CA LEU A 108 7.12 2.49 -1.99
C LEU A 108 7.40 3.30 -0.73
N SER A 109 8.24 2.81 0.19
CA SER A 109 8.68 3.63 1.34
C SER A 109 9.52 4.83 0.92
N HIS A 110 10.27 4.74 -0.19
CA HIS A 110 10.94 5.90 -0.76
C HIS A 110 9.94 6.86 -1.41
N LYS A 111 9.02 6.36 -2.26
CA LYS A 111 8.02 7.16 -2.96
C LYS A 111 7.05 7.89 -2.03
N TYR A 112 6.60 7.21 -0.98
CA TYR A 112 5.65 7.72 0.00
C TYR A 112 6.32 8.22 1.28
N GLU A 113 7.64 8.36 1.30
CA GLU A 113 8.41 8.93 2.42
C GLU A 113 8.14 8.26 3.78
N VAL A 114 8.05 6.92 3.79
CA VAL A 114 7.91 6.12 5.02
C VAL A 114 9.29 5.74 5.55
N ASP A 115 9.94 6.67 6.25
CA ASP A 115 11.35 6.57 6.62
C ASP A 115 11.76 5.34 7.42
N TYR A 116 10.88 4.83 8.29
CA TYR A 116 11.22 3.66 9.11
C TYR A 116 11.24 2.38 8.25
N LEU A 117 10.32 2.24 7.29
CA LEU A 117 10.31 1.13 6.34
C LEU A 117 11.49 1.22 5.39
N ARG A 118 11.82 2.43 4.91
CA ARG A 118 12.96 2.68 4.03
C ARG A 118 14.26 2.24 4.69
N ARG A 119 14.50 2.67 5.94
CA ARG A 119 15.68 2.26 6.72
C ARG A 119 15.72 0.75 6.93
N ARG A 120 14.59 0.14 7.29
CA ARG A 120 14.51 -1.31 7.52
C ARG A 120 14.78 -2.11 6.25
N ALA A 121 14.25 -1.68 5.11
CA ALA A 121 14.49 -2.33 3.82
C ALA A 121 15.96 -2.20 3.36
N LEU A 122 16.61 -1.06 3.63
CA LEU A 122 18.05 -0.90 3.37
C LEU A 122 18.91 -1.84 4.22
N VAL A 123 18.56 -2.03 5.50
CA VAL A 123 19.27 -2.99 6.38
C VAL A 123 19.15 -4.41 5.85
N HIS A 124 17.94 -4.83 5.47
CA HIS A 124 17.71 -6.15 4.86
C HIS A 124 18.51 -6.32 3.56
N LEU A 125 18.59 -5.27 2.74
CA LEU A 125 19.33 -5.30 1.47
C LEU A 125 20.85 -5.35 1.68
N SER A 126 21.39 -4.60 2.64
CA SER A 126 22.84 -4.52 2.89
C SER A 126 23.44 -5.74 3.58
N SER A 127 22.60 -6.63 4.09
CA SER A 127 23.04 -7.69 5.01
C SER A 127 22.54 -9.07 4.61
N GLY A 128 21.72 -9.17 3.56
CA GLY A 128 21.28 -10.43 2.94
C GLY A 128 21.86 -10.68 1.54
N TYR A 129 22.65 -9.73 1.00
CA TYR A 129 23.34 -9.82 -0.29
C TYR A 129 24.72 -9.15 -0.23
#